data_AF-A0A7U0IV85-F1
#
_entry.id   AF-A0A7U0IV85-F1
#
_cell.length_a   1.000
_cell.length_b   1.000
_cell.length_c   1.000
_cell.angle_alpha   90.00
_cell.angle_beta   90.00
_cell.angle_gamma   90.00
#
_symmetry.space_group_name_H-M   'P 1'
#
loop_
_entity.id
_entity.type
_entity.pdbx_description
1 polymer ?
#
loop_
_entity_poly.entity_id
_entity_poly.type
_entity_poly.pdbx_seq_one_letter_code
_entity_poly.pdbx_strand_id
1 'polypeptide(L)' 'MIIDSLPSFLVPLVGLFFPAITMLFLFFYIQNDEIL' A
#
# COMPACT_ATOMS: atom_id res chain seq x y z
N MET A 1 1.81 -27.92 4.38
CA MET A 1 1.28 -27.09 3.28
C MET A 1 0.32 -26.04 3.84
N ILE A 2 0.84 -25.06 4.58
CA ILE A 2 0.13 -23.84 5.06
C ILE A 2 1.04 -22.63 4.78
N ILE A 3 2.34 -22.86 4.96
CA ILE A 3 3.41 -21.90 4.66
C ILE A 3 3.45 -21.55 3.15
N ASP A 4 3.09 -22.49 2.25
CA ASP A 4 3.13 -22.26 0.80
C ASP A 4 2.05 -21.29 0.29
N SER A 5 0.97 -21.05 1.04
CA SER A 5 -0.06 -20.06 0.67
C SER A 5 0.26 -18.65 1.19
N LEU A 6 1.25 -18.52 2.08
CA LEU A 6 1.64 -17.23 2.67
C LEU A 6 2.17 -16.25 1.61
N PRO A 7 3.08 -16.65 0.69
CA PRO A 7 3.53 -15.77 -0.38
C PRO A 7 2.38 -15.31 -1.28
N SER A 8 1.45 -16.20 -1.60
CA SER A 8 0.31 -15.88 -2.47
C SER A 8 -0.63 -14.83 -1.87
N PHE A 9 -0.67 -14.69 -0.54
CA PHE A 9 -1.43 -13.64 0.14
C PHE A 9 -0.60 -12.36 0.36
N LEU A 10 0.65 -12.49 0.82
CA LEU A 10 1.49 -11.36 1.18
C LEU A 10 2.03 -10.60 -0.04
N VAL A 11 2.31 -11.29 -1.15
CA VAL A 11 2.85 -10.66 -2.36
C VAL A 11 1.85 -9.66 -2.96
N PRO A 12 0.57 -10.01 -3.20
CA PRO A 12 -0.41 -9.02 -3.66
C PRO A 12 -0.68 -7.93 -2.62
N LEU A 13 -0.68 -8.28 -1.33
CA LEU A 13 -0.94 -7.31 -0.26
C LEU A 13 0.17 -6.23 -0.22
N VAL A 14 1.44 -6.62 -0.21
CA VAL A 14 2.58 -5.71 -0.15
C VAL A 14 2.92 -5.09 -1.51
N GLY A 15 2.69 -5.81 -2.61
CA GLY A 15 3.03 -5.35 -3.96
C GLY A 15 1.96 -4.48 -4.62
N LEU A 16 0.70 -4.59 -4.20
CA LEU A 16 -0.42 -3.87 -4.82
C LEU A 16 -1.25 -3.09 -3.79
N PHE A 17 -1.77 -3.74 -2.75
CA PHE A 17 -2.72 -3.11 -1.83
C PHE A 17 -2.07 -1.99 -1.01
N PHE A 18 -0.96 -2.30 -0.32
CA PHE A 18 -0.21 -1.29 0.43
C PHE A 18 0.27 -0.14 -0.46
N PRO A 19 0.91 -0.37 -1.63
CA PRO A 19 1.30 0.70 -2.54
C PRO A 19 0.13 1.56 -3.02
N ALA A 20 -0.99 0.96 -3.41
CA ALA A 20 -2.16 1.71 -3.86
C ALA A 20 -2.69 2.64 -2.75
N ILE A 21 -2.77 2.13 -1.52
CA ILE A 21 -3.19 2.91 -0.37
C ILE A 21 -2.18 4.01 -0.06
N THR A 22 -0.89 3.69 0.06
CA THR A 22 0.15 4.67 0.33
C THR A 22 0.15 5.79 -0.72
N MET A 23 0.02 5.45 -2.00
CA MET A 23 -0.02 6.45 -3.08
C MET A 23 -1.26 7.35 -2.97
N LEU A 24 -2.42 6.82 -2.59
CA LEU A 24 -3.63 7.61 -2.35
C LEU A 24 -3.45 8.58 -1.16
N PHE A 25 -2.91 8.09 -0.05
CA PHE A 25 -2.63 8.93 1.12
C PHE A 25 -1.59 10.00 0.81
N LEU A 26 -0.51 9.65 0.10
CA LEU A 26 0.50 10.62 -0.34
C LEU A 26 -0.09 11.66 -1.29
N PHE A 27 -0.95 11.26 -2.22
CA PHE A 27 -1.65 12.17 -3.12
C PHE A 27 -2.51 13.20 -2.37
N PHE A 28 -3.23 12.78 -1.33
CA PHE A 28 -3.93 13.73 -0.47
C PHE A 28 -2.96 14.58 0.34
N TYR A 29 -1.93 13.99 0.94
CA TYR A 29 -0.94 14.72 1.73
C TYR A 29 -0.28 15.86 0.94
N ILE A 30 0.15 15.62 -0.31
CA ILE A 30 0.79 16.66 -1.13
C ILE A 30 -0.18 17.72 -1.68
N GLN A 31 -1.47 17.40 -1.81
CA GLN A 31 -2.49 18.36 -2.26
C GLN A 31 -3.05 19.20 -1.12
N ASN A 32 -2.88 18.75 0.12
CA ASN A 32 -3.13 19.65 1.23
C ASN A 32 -2.06 20.73 1.15
N ASP A 33 -2.45 21.93 0.72
CA ASP A 33 -1.64 23.16 0.70
C ASP A 33 -1.33 23.65 2.14
N GLU A 34 -1.21 22.73 3.10
CA GLU A 34 -0.61 22.98 4.42
C GLU A 34 0.91 23.10 4.25
N ILE A 35 1.31 24.16 3.56
CA ILE A 35 2.63 24.74 3.68
C ILE A 35 2.59 25.45 5.03
N LEU A 36 3.26 24.90 6.05
CA LEU A 36 3.45 25.58 7.33
C LEU A 36 3.97 27.02 7.13
#